data_AF-A0A5Y0SYL5-F1
#
_entry.id   AF-A0A5Y0SYL5-F1
#
_cell.length_a   1.000
_cell.length_b   1.000
_cell.length_c   1.000
_cell.angle_alpha   90.00
_cell.angle_beta   90.00
_cell.angle_gamma   90.00
#
_symmetry.space_group_name_H-M   'P 1'
#
loop_
_entity.id
_entity.type
_entity.pdbx_description
1 polymer ?
#
loop_
_entity_poly.entity_id
_entity_poly.type
_entity_poly.pdbx_seq_one_letter_code
_entity_poly.pdbx_strand_id
1 'polypeptide(L)'
;MRTITTREQLLVNGKVRERIATHIVTGAHGYETLCTSGYNLQYNKERVLIENCEKVADGELPVTCHTCFSIWQDVHRFKPGDFDTESGKGNFTDTELTKITIGQEKTPNAC
;
A
#
# COMPACT_ATOMS: atom_id res chain seq x y z
N MET A 1 -3.90 -18.95 3.21
CA MET A 1 -3.13 -18.06 2.31
C MET A 1 -4.12 -17.44 1.34
N ARG A 2 -4.12 -16.12 1.17
CA ARG A 2 -5.05 -15.41 0.27
C ARG A 2 -4.24 -14.64 -0.77
N THR A 3 -4.69 -14.69 -2.02
CA THR A 3 -4.12 -13.94 -3.14
C THR A 3 -5.22 -13.20 -3.87
N ILE A 4 -4.86 -12.09 -4.52
CA ILE A 4 -5.73 -11.39 -5.46
C ILE A 4 -4.96 -11.19 -6.77
N THR A 5 -5.65 -11.30 -7.91
CA THR A 5 -5.10 -10.91 -9.21
C THR A 5 -5.68 -9.55 -9.59
N THR A 6 -4.82 -8.64 -10.02
CA THR A 6 -5.18 -7.28 -10.38
C THR A 6 -4.74 -6.95 -11.81
N ARG A 7 -5.47 -6.04 -12.44
CA ARG A 7 -5.04 -5.29 -13.62
C ARG A 7 -4.60 -3.91 -13.16
N GLU A 8 -3.34 -3.59 -13.39
CA GLU A 8 -2.72 -2.34 -12.93
C GLU A 8 -2.31 -1.47 -14.11
N GLN A 9 -2.60 -0.18 -14.01
CA GLN A 9 -2.25 0.83 -15.02
C GLN A 9 -1.47 1.98 -14.38
N LEU A 10 -0.41 2.41 -15.08
CA LEU A 10 0.45 3.52 -14.68
C LEU A 10 0.63 4.48 -15.85
N LEU A 11 0.35 5.77 -15.64
CA LEU A 11 0.65 6.83 -16.60
C LEU A 11 2.08 7.34 -16.37
N VAL A 12 3.02 6.93 -17.24
CA VAL A 12 4.43 7.34 -17.15
C VAL A 12 4.81 8.09 -18.41
N ASN A 13 5.22 9.35 -18.28
CA ASN A 13 5.62 10.23 -19.38
C ASN A 13 4.56 10.28 -20.52
N GLY A 14 3.29 10.39 -20.14
CA GLY A 14 2.17 10.45 -21.09
C GLY A 14 1.81 9.12 -21.76
N LYS A 15 2.42 8.00 -21.37
CA LYS A 15 2.11 6.65 -21.88
C LYS A 15 1.57 5.77 -20.76
N VAL A 16 0.46 5.09 -21.03
CA VAL A 16 -0.08 4.08 -20.12
C VAL A 16 0.76 2.80 -20.25
N ARG A 17 1.24 2.31 -19.11
CA ARG A 17 1.82 0.98 -18.94
C ARG A 17 0.83 0.13 -18.16
N GLU A 18 0.70 -1.12 -18.54
CA GLU A 18 -0.24 -2.05 -17.93
C GLU A 18 0.43 -3.37 -17.59
N ARG A 19 -0.01 -4.00 -16.50
CA ARG A 19 0.30 -5.40 -16.19
C ARG A 19 -0.87 -6.10 -15.51
N ILE A 20 -0.85 -7.43 -15.56
CA ILE A 20 -1.66 -8.30 -14.71
C ILE A 20 -0.72 -8.96 -13.71
N ALA A 21 -1.04 -8.89 -12.42
CA ALA A 21 -0.21 -9.46 -11.37
C ALA A 21 -1.07 -10.09 -10.26
N THR A 22 -0.56 -11.17 -9.69
CA THR A 22 -1.15 -11.87 -8.54
C THR A 22 -0.33 -11.56 -7.30
N HIS A 23 -0.99 -11.05 -6.26
CA HIS A 23 -0.39 -10.51 -5.04
C HIS A 23 -0.73 -11.37 -3.82
N ILE A 24 0.15 -11.34 -2.81
CA ILE A 24 -0.14 -11.89 -1.48
C ILE A 24 -1.01 -10.89 -0.72
N VAL A 25 -2.12 -11.34 -0.15
CA VAL A 25 -3.03 -10.53 0.67
C VAL A 25 -2.65 -10.67 2.14
N THR A 26 -2.43 -9.55 2.83
CA THR A 26 -2.08 -9.50 4.27
C THR A 26 -3.29 -9.25 5.17
N GLY A 27 -4.36 -8.66 4.64
CA GLY A 27 -5.70 -8.71 5.23
C GLY A 27 -5.89 -8.00 6.56
N ALA A 28 -5.23 -6.85 6.78
CA ALA A 28 -5.46 -6.03 7.98
C ALA A 28 -6.85 -5.36 7.96
N HIS A 29 -7.34 -4.93 6.79
CA HIS A 29 -8.68 -4.36 6.58
C HIS A 29 -9.38 -4.90 5.31
N GLY A 30 -8.88 -6.01 4.77
CA GLY A 30 -9.58 -6.84 3.77
C GLY A 30 -9.10 -6.68 2.33
N TYR A 31 -8.21 -5.73 2.05
CA TYR A 31 -7.73 -5.43 0.69
C TYR A 31 -6.23 -5.08 0.60
N GLU A 32 -5.47 -5.16 1.69
CA GLU A 32 -4.04 -4.88 1.69
C GLU A 32 -3.28 -6.03 1.03
N THR A 33 -2.44 -5.67 0.07
CA THR A 33 -1.43 -6.58 -0.46
C THR A 33 -0.11 -6.37 0.27
N LEU A 34 0.71 -7.42 0.32
CA LEU A 34 2.02 -7.38 0.96
C LEU A 34 2.93 -6.28 0.40
N CYS A 35 2.79 -5.95 -0.88
CA CYS A 35 3.58 -4.90 -1.52
C CYS A 35 3.04 -3.48 -1.31
N THR A 36 1.93 -3.29 -0.56
CA THR A 36 1.22 -2.01 -0.37
C THR A 36 0.75 -1.31 -1.66
N SER A 37 1.05 -1.88 -2.84
CA SER A 37 0.53 -1.46 -4.14
C SER A 37 -0.93 -1.89 -4.38
N GLY A 38 -1.51 -2.64 -3.44
CA GLY A 38 -2.84 -3.21 -3.58
C GLY A 38 -3.92 -2.14 -3.67
N TYR A 39 -4.61 -2.12 -4.81
CA TYR A 39 -5.79 -1.29 -5.04
C TYR A 39 -5.57 0.22 -4.82
N ASN A 40 -4.51 0.77 -5.40
CA ASN A 40 -4.24 2.21 -5.32
C ASN A 40 -4.88 2.98 -6.48
N LEU A 41 -5.56 4.06 -6.13
CA LEU A 41 -5.89 5.16 -7.02
C LEU A 41 -4.96 6.32 -6.67
N GLN A 42 -4.05 6.69 -7.57
CA GLN A 42 -3.19 7.85 -7.35
C GLN A 42 -3.48 8.94 -8.37
N TYR A 43 -3.55 10.17 -7.88
CA TYR A 43 -3.68 11.37 -8.69
C TYR A 43 -2.42 12.22 -8.55
N ASN A 44 -2.01 12.88 -9.63
CA ASN A 44 -0.97 13.90 -9.56
C ASN A 44 -1.50 15.21 -8.93
N LYS A 45 -0.65 16.23 -8.79
CA LYS A 45 -1.00 17.54 -8.23
C LYS A 45 -2.12 18.26 -8.99
N GLU A 46 -2.30 17.93 -10.26
CA GLU A 46 -3.33 18.50 -11.15
C GLU A 46 -4.63 17.70 -11.13
N ARG A 47 -4.75 16.71 -10.23
CA ARG A 47 -5.87 15.77 -10.13
C ARG A 47 -6.07 14.89 -11.37
N VAL A 48 -4.99 14.62 -12.12
CA VAL A 48 -4.98 13.62 -13.19
C VAL A 48 -4.69 12.26 -12.57
N LEU A 49 -5.49 11.25 -12.92
CA LEU A 49 -5.27 9.86 -12.49
C LEU A 49 -3.99 9.32 -13.14
N ILE A 50 -3.03 8.93 -12.31
CA ILE A 50 -1.71 8.43 -12.75
C ILE A 50 -1.46 6.96 -12.41
N GLU A 51 -2.23 6.39 -11.47
CA GLU A 51 -2.21 4.97 -11.14
C GLU A 51 -3.62 4.48 -10.86
N ASN A 52 -3.97 3.33 -11.42
CA ASN A 52 -5.23 2.64 -11.13
C ASN A 52 -4.97 1.14 -11.04
N CYS A 53 -5.72 0.47 -10.17
CA CYS A 53 -5.66 -0.95 -9.95
C CYS A 53 -7.09 -1.50 -9.81
N GLU A 54 -7.43 -2.46 -10.66
CA GLU A 54 -8.72 -3.17 -10.63
C GLU A 54 -8.48 -4.64 -10.23
N LYS A 55 -9.35 -5.18 -9.38
CA LYS A 55 -9.31 -6.60 -9.00
C LYS A 55 -10.05 -7.42 -10.05
N VAL A 56 -9.40 -8.46 -10.55
CA VAL A 56 -9.95 -9.35 -11.59
C VAL A 56 -10.17 -10.78 -11.12
N ALA A 57 -9.46 -11.25 -10.10
CA ALA A 57 -9.69 -12.58 -9.50
C ALA A 57 -9.22 -12.66 -8.03
N ASP A 58 -9.68 -13.69 -7.32
CA ASP A 58 -9.30 -14.03 -5.94
C ASP A 58 -8.81 -15.48 -5.87
N GLY A 59 -7.80 -15.75 -5.04
CA GLY A 59 -7.34 -17.10 -4.72
C GLY A 59 -6.46 -17.77 -5.78
N GLU A 60 -5.99 -17.03 -6.78
CA GLU A 60 -5.14 -17.58 -7.84
C GLU A 60 -3.68 -17.78 -7.42
N LEU A 61 -3.04 -18.77 -8.02
CA LEU A 61 -1.62 -19.06 -7.93
C LEU A 61 -1.09 -19.40 -9.33
N PRO A 62 0.20 -19.14 -9.62
CA PRO A 62 1.25 -18.64 -8.71
C PRO A 62 1.15 -17.13 -8.42
N VAL A 63 1.81 -16.68 -7.34
CA VAL A 63 2.06 -15.25 -7.09
C VAL A 63 3.05 -14.73 -8.14
N THR A 64 2.68 -13.68 -8.88
CA THR A 64 3.49 -13.11 -9.96
C THR A 64 4.01 -11.71 -9.65
N CYS A 65 3.53 -11.07 -8.58
CA CYS A 65 4.06 -9.78 -8.14
C CYS A 65 5.49 -9.92 -7.60
N HIS A 66 6.47 -9.35 -8.31
CA HIS A 66 7.88 -9.38 -7.91
C HIS A 66 8.14 -8.74 -6.55
N THR A 67 7.48 -7.62 -6.23
CA THR A 67 7.61 -6.96 -4.94
C THR A 67 7.09 -7.84 -3.79
N CYS A 68 5.95 -8.52 -3.99
CA CYS A 68 5.46 -9.49 -3.01
C CYS A 68 6.47 -10.62 -2.78
N PHE A 69 7.12 -11.12 -3.84
CA PHE A 69 8.14 -12.15 -3.72
C PHE A 69 9.36 -11.68 -2.93
N SER A 70 9.89 -10.49 -3.24
CA SER A 70 11.05 -9.94 -2.53
C SER A 70 10.76 -9.67 -1.05
N ILE A 71 9.62 -9.03 -0.75
CA ILE A 71 9.21 -8.77 0.65
C ILE A 71 9.00 -10.09 1.39
N TRP A 72 8.38 -11.10 0.75
CA TRP A 72 8.21 -12.41 1.37
C TRP A 72 9.56 -13.01 1.77
N GLN A 73 10.56 -12.96 0.89
CA GLN A 73 11.91 -13.45 1.21
C GLN A 73 12.54 -12.68 2.39
N ASP A 74 12.39 -11.36 2.42
CA ASP A 74 12.94 -10.54 3.49
C ASP A 74 12.24 -10.78 4.84
N VAL A 75 10.90 -10.89 4.83
CA VAL A 75 10.09 -11.14 6.04
C VAL A 75 10.48 -12.46 6.72
N HIS A 76 10.80 -13.51 5.95
CA HIS A 76 11.25 -14.79 6.51
C HIS A 76 12.60 -14.73 7.23
N ARG A 77 13.30 -13.60 7.17
CA ARG A 77 14.56 -13.38 7.90
C ARG A 77 14.35 -12.81 9.30
N PHE A 78 13.19 -12.22 9.57
CA PHE A 78 12.86 -11.68 10.89
C PHE A 78 12.52 -12.80 11.87
N LYS A 79 12.79 -12.54 13.14
CA LYS A 79 12.53 -13.43 14.27
C LYS A 79 11.56 -12.74 15.24
N PRO A 80 10.86 -13.49 16.11
CA PRO A 80 9.95 -12.91 17.08
C PRO A 80 10.57 -11.78 17.92
N GLY A 81 11.84 -11.89 18.31
CA GLY A 81 12.54 -10.86 19.09
C GLY A 81 12.88 -9.58 18.33
N ASP A 82 12.71 -9.54 17.01
CA ASP A 82 12.88 -8.31 16.22
C ASP A 82 11.64 -7.39 16.31
N PHE A 83 10.55 -7.87 16.91
CA PHE A 83 9.30 -7.13 17.06
C PHE A 83 9.09 -6.69 18.50
N ASP A 84 9.01 -5.38 18.72
CA ASP A 84 8.65 -4.78 20.01
C ASP A 84 7.12 -4.64 20.11
N THR A 85 6.45 -5.75 20.40
CA THR A 85 4.98 -5.79 20.56
C THR A 85 4.53 -5.46 21.99
N GLU A 86 5.44 -5.40 22.95
CA GLU A 86 5.13 -5.28 24.38
C GLU A 86 5.33 -3.87 24.94
N SER A 87 6.21 -3.04 24.37
CA SER A 87 6.47 -1.70 24.91
C SER A 87 5.31 -0.71 24.78
N GLY A 88 4.30 -1.06 23.98
CA GLY A 88 3.19 -0.17 23.66
C GLY A 88 3.54 1.00 22.73
N LYS A 89 4.78 1.11 22.23
CA LYS A 89 5.19 2.14 21.26
C LYS A 89 4.38 2.10 19.96
N GLY A 90 3.82 0.94 19.61
CA GLY A 90 2.94 0.77 18.46
C GLY A 90 1.48 1.17 18.69
N ASN A 91 1.10 1.56 19.92
CA ASN A 91 -0.27 1.87 20.27
C ASN A 91 -0.59 3.35 20.03
N PHE A 92 -1.84 3.65 19.67
CA PHE A 92 -2.35 5.01 19.73
C PHE A 92 -2.45 5.48 21.18
N THR A 93 -2.04 6.72 21.41
CA THR A 93 -2.18 7.41 22.70
C THR A 93 -3.09 8.62 22.53
N ASP A 94 -3.93 8.89 23.52
CA ASP A 94 -4.67 10.15 23.54
C ASP A 94 -3.69 11.31 23.71
N THR A 95 -3.92 12.37 22.94
CA THR A 95 -3.10 13.59 22.97
C THR A 95 -3.93 14.81 23.35
N GLU A 96 -5.24 14.65 23.55
CA GLU A 96 -6.24 15.73 23.73
C GLU A 96 -6.30 16.72 22.55
N LEU A 97 -5.58 16.43 21.45
CA LEU A 97 -5.60 17.25 20.24
C LEU A 97 -6.86 16.96 19.44
N THR A 98 -7.60 18.01 19.11
CA THR A 98 -8.82 17.91 18.28
C THR A 98 -8.53 17.96 16.77
N LYS A 99 -7.26 18.16 16.38
CA LYS A 99 -6.83 18.28 14.98
C LYS A 99 -5.46 17.64 14.79
N ILE A 100 -5.26 17.03 13.61
CA ILE A 100 -3.96 16.51 13.18
C ILE A 100 -3.03 17.70 12.94
N THR A 101 -1.86 17.72 13.58
CA THR A 101 -0.89 18.82 13.48
C THR A 101 0.28 18.51 12.53
N ILE A 102 0.44 17.25 12.14
CA ILE A 102 1.52 16.77 11.25
C ILE A 102 1.01 16.79 9.81
N GLY A 103 1.84 17.27 8.87
CA GLY A 103 1.54 17.24 7.44
C GLY A 103 0.52 18.28 6.96
N GLN A 104 0.11 19.23 7.82
CA GLN A 104 -0.67 20.38 7.37
C GLN A 104 0.24 21.31 6.56
N GLU A 105 -0.04 21.47 5.26
CA GLU A 105 0.59 22.49 4.44
C GLU A 105 0.34 23.87 5.07
N LYS A 106 1.40 24.67 5.24
CA LYS A 106 1.24 26.07 5.62
C LYS A 106 0.37 26.73 4.54
N THR A 107 -0.83 27.16 4.88
CA THR A 107 -1.60 28.05 4.01
C THR A 107 -0.69 29.22 3.64
N PRO A 108 -0.45 29.50 2.36
CA PRO A 108 0.22 30.73 1.97
C PRO A 108 -0.64 31.87 2.51
N ASN A 109 -0.04 32.74 3.33
CA ASN A 109 -0.73 33.94 3.79
C ASN A 109 -1.25 34.69 2.57
N ALA A 110 -2.57 34.81 2.45
CA ALA A 110 -3.18 35.73 1.52
C ALA A 110 -2.86 37.15 2.02
N CYS A 111 -1.96 37.83 1.32
CA CYS A 111 -1.84 39.29 1.33
C CYS A 111 -2.43 39.81 0.02
#